data_AF-A0A9Q3DP32-F1
#
_entry.id   AF-A0A9Q3DP32-F1
#
_cell.length_a   1.000
_cell.length_b   1.000
_cell.length_c   1.000
_cell.angle_alpha   90.00
_cell.angle_beta   90.00
_cell.angle_gamma   90.00
#
_symmetry.space_group_name_H-M   'P 1'
#
loop_
_entity.id
_entity.type
_entity.pdbx_description
1 polymer ?
#
loop_
_entity_poly.entity_id
_entity_poly.type
_entity_poly.pdbx_seq_one_letter_code
_entity_poly.pdbx_strand_id
1 'polypeptide(L)'
;MVGDLRALNTYTVPDRYPIPRIKETLTQLSKAKYITSMDALKGFHQNVLTPKAKKLLRIITHCGIYEYLRMPFGIKNAPSHYQRMMNTIFPTELSEGWCIIFIDDIIICSDSWSLHLERLARVLHKVAEVKMKISLKKCNFSFEELKPLGHIVSGLSLGIDKNKVAEVLLKPIPQNKKEMMSFLGFTSYYRQHSKDFAFLAKSLYRICDQKTIFEMTQERIKAYEKIRKALREAPLPLMPDWNIPFKFYIDACGDRSGAALHQVQIIDDKPTEGPVCYISRQIKPTEASYGESQMECLCLV
;
A
#
# COMPACT_ATOMS: atom_id res chain seq x y z
N MET A 1 20.94 4.62 -17.63
CA MET A 1 21.38 3.26 -18.03
C MET A 1 20.87 2.28 -17.00
N VAL A 2 20.08 1.28 -17.40
CA VAL A 2 19.48 0.29 -16.52
C VAL A 2 20.04 -1.08 -16.90
N GLY A 3 20.69 -1.77 -15.99
CA GLY A 3 21.15 -3.14 -16.20
C GLY A 3 20.01 -4.15 -16.01
N ASP A 4 20.01 -5.22 -16.80
CA ASP A 4 19.15 -6.37 -16.54
C ASP A 4 19.75 -7.25 -15.44
N LEU A 5 19.26 -7.06 -14.22
CA LEU A 5 19.75 -7.75 -13.02
C LEU A 5 18.90 -8.99 -12.65
N ARG A 6 18.03 -9.46 -13.56
CA ARG A 6 17.15 -10.62 -13.29
C ARG A 6 17.94 -11.88 -12.95
N ALA A 7 19.00 -12.18 -13.72
CA ALA A 7 19.85 -13.34 -13.47
C ALA A 7 20.54 -13.25 -12.10
N LEU A 8 21.13 -12.09 -11.77
CA LEU A 8 21.74 -11.85 -10.46
C LEU A 8 20.71 -12.01 -9.34
N ASN A 9 19.50 -11.48 -9.52
CA ASN A 9 18.44 -11.59 -8.55
C ASN A 9 18.05 -13.04 -8.28
N THR A 10 18.07 -13.94 -9.28
CA THR A 10 17.78 -15.37 -9.07
C THR A 10 18.74 -16.00 -8.06
N TYR A 11 20.03 -15.69 -8.15
CA TYR A 11 21.06 -16.25 -7.26
C TYR A 11 21.27 -15.46 -5.96
N THR A 12 20.63 -14.28 -5.84
CA THR A 12 20.72 -13.46 -4.63
C THR A 12 19.75 -13.96 -3.56
N VAL A 13 20.29 -14.32 -2.40
CA VAL A 13 19.52 -14.68 -1.21
C VAL A 13 18.61 -13.51 -0.83
N PRO A 14 17.28 -13.71 -0.74
CA PRO A 14 16.34 -12.64 -0.39
C PRO A 14 16.57 -12.11 1.03
N ASP A 15 16.73 -10.80 1.16
CA ASP A 15 16.77 -10.12 2.46
C ASP A 15 15.35 -9.81 2.93
N ARG A 16 14.87 -10.54 3.94
CA ARG A 16 13.50 -10.47 4.46
C ARG A 16 13.40 -9.47 5.61
N TYR A 17 13.82 -8.24 5.39
CA TYR A 17 13.65 -7.17 6.38
C TYR A 17 12.16 -6.77 6.49
N PRO A 18 11.62 -6.55 7.70
CA PRO A 18 10.24 -6.11 7.85
C PRO A 18 10.06 -4.70 7.29
N ILE A 19 9.30 -4.60 6.20
CA ILE A 19 8.86 -3.32 5.64
C ILE A 19 7.44 -3.07 6.16
N PRO A 20 7.16 -1.90 6.77
CA PRO A 20 5.84 -1.61 7.30
C PRO A 20 4.80 -1.66 6.19
N ARG A 21 3.63 -2.22 6.49
CA ARG A 21 2.52 -2.22 5.54
C ARG A 21 1.91 -0.83 5.53
N ILE A 22 1.89 -0.19 4.35
CA ILE A 22 1.34 1.15 4.13
C ILE A 22 0.03 1.36 4.91
N LYS A 23 -0.91 0.41 4.86
CA LYS A 23 -2.19 0.51 5.56
C LYS A 23 -2.10 0.63 7.08
N GLU A 24 -1.24 -0.16 7.71
CA GLU A 24 -1.02 -0.13 9.17
C GLU A 24 -0.33 1.17 9.57
N THR A 25 0.45 1.74 8.67
CA THR A 25 1.15 3.01 8.88
C THR A 25 0.23 4.21 8.65
N LEU A 26 -0.73 4.12 7.73
CA LEU A 26 -1.70 5.19 7.47
C LEU A 26 -2.70 5.37 8.62
N THR A 27 -3.05 4.33 9.39
CA THR A 27 -3.96 4.50 10.54
C THR A 27 -3.39 5.39 11.65
N GLN A 28 -2.05 5.51 11.73
CA GLN A 28 -1.38 6.45 12.64
C GLN A 28 -1.58 7.91 12.22
N LEU A 29 -1.99 8.16 10.97
CA LEU A 29 -2.24 9.50 10.42
C LEU A 29 -3.60 10.09 10.86
N SER A 30 -4.49 9.31 11.47
CA SER A 30 -5.90 9.69 11.67
C SER A 30 -6.12 10.96 12.51
N LYS A 31 -5.13 11.36 13.32
CA LYS A 31 -5.20 12.54 14.19
C LYS A 31 -4.33 13.71 13.72
N ALA A 32 -3.68 13.59 12.57
CA ALA A 32 -2.77 14.61 12.07
C ALA A 32 -3.55 15.73 11.37
N LYS A 33 -3.34 16.98 11.82
CA LYS A 33 -3.82 18.19 11.13
C LYS A 33 -2.81 18.71 10.11
N TYR A 34 -1.53 18.50 10.37
CA TYR A 34 -0.43 18.92 9.49
C TYR A 34 0.37 17.70 9.07
N ILE A 35 0.56 17.57 7.76
CA ILE A 35 1.34 16.50 7.17
C ILE A 35 2.41 17.08 6.24
N THR A 36 3.64 16.60 6.40
CA THR A 36 4.74 16.83 5.48
C THR A 36 5.18 15.50 4.89
N SER A 37 5.36 15.44 3.57
CA SER A 37 5.91 14.30 2.84
C SER A 37 7.21 14.71 2.15
N MET A 38 8.27 13.95 2.35
CA MET A 38 9.59 14.17 1.77
C MET A 38 10.05 12.92 1.02
N ASP A 39 10.57 13.09 -0.21
CA ASP A 39 11.09 12.01 -1.06
C ASP A 39 12.62 12.13 -1.14
N ALA A 40 13.33 11.05 -0.82
CA ALA A 40 14.77 10.99 -1.00
C ALA A 40 15.14 11.03 -2.49
N LEU A 41 15.98 11.98 -2.88
CA LEU A 41 16.36 12.18 -4.28
C LEU A 41 17.13 10.96 -4.81
N LYS A 42 16.48 10.14 -5.64
CA LYS A 42 17.05 8.88 -6.15
C LYS A 42 17.63 8.05 -5.00
N GLY A 43 16.83 7.79 -3.95
CA GLY A 43 17.25 7.23 -2.66
C GLY A 43 18.32 6.14 -2.78
N PHE A 44 18.06 5.07 -3.53
CA PHE A 44 19.04 3.99 -3.71
C PHE A 44 20.41 4.46 -4.23
N HIS A 45 20.46 5.37 -5.21
CA HIS A 45 21.73 5.86 -5.77
C HIS A 45 22.57 6.69 -4.80
N GLN A 46 22.05 7.01 -3.62
CA GLN A 46 22.84 7.65 -2.56
C GLN A 46 23.71 6.63 -1.81
N ASN A 47 23.38 5.33 -1.87
CA ASN A 47 24.10 4.30 -1.12
C ASN A 47 25.34 3.81 -1.86
N VAL A 48 26.50 3.84 -1.20
CA VAL A 48 27.76 3.31 -1.74
C VAL A 48 27.74 1.79 -1.75
N LEU A 49 28.14 1.20 -2.88
CA LEU A 49 28.31 -0.24 -2.98
C LEU A 49 29.65 -0.69 -2.39
N THR A 50 29.64 -1.82 -1.70
CA THR A 50 30.87 -2.49 -1.26
C THR A 50 31.67 -2.98 -2.47
N PRO A 51 33.00 -3.13 -2.38
CA PRO A 51 33.82 -3.64 -3.48
C PRO A 51 33.33 -4.98 -4.04
N LYS A 52 32.81 -5.87 -3.18
CA LYS A 52 32.19 -7.14 -3.59
C LYS A 52 30.92 -6.93 -4.40
N ALA A 53 30.03 -6.04 -3.96
CA ALA A 53 28.79 -5.76 -4.67
C ALA A 53 29.03 -5.09 -6.04
N LYS A 54 30.02 -4.19 -6.14
CA LYS A 54 30.40 -3.55 -7.41
C LYS A 54 30.73 -4.58 -8.50
N LYS A 55 31.50 -5.61 -8.15
CA LYS A 55 31.88 -6.70 -9.07
C LYS A 55 30.67 -7.51 -9.56
N LEU A 56 29.69 -7.73 -8.69
CA LEU A 56 28.46 -8.47 -9.02
C LEU A 56 27.47 -7.65 -9.83
N LEU A 57 27.54 -6.31 -9.72
CA LEU A 57 26.65 -5.36 -10.38
C LEU A 57 27.28 -4.77 -11.64
N ARG A 58 28.12 -5.53 -12.33
CA ARG A 58 28.68 -5.12 -13.62
C ARG A 58 27.63 -5.18 -14.70
N ILE A 59 27.66 -4.22 -15.61
CA ILE A 59 26.83 -4.21 -16.81
C ILE A 59 27.70 -4.18 -18.05
N ILE A 60 27.28 -4.92 -19.06
CA ILE A 60 27.95 -4.99 -20.35
C ILE A 60 27.17 -4.09 -21.31
N THR A 61 27.89 -3.21 -21.99
CA THR A 61 27.37 -2.32 -23.03
C THR A 61 28.19 -2.49 -24.30
N HIS A 62 27.73 -1.91 -25.41
CA HIS A 62 28.51 -1.87 -26.66
C HIS A 62 29.86 -1.15 -26.52
N CYS A 63 30.02 -0.28 -25.51
CA CYS A 63 31.27 0.43 -25.22
C CYS A 63 32.17 -0.26 -24.19
N GLY A 64 31.79 -1.44 -23.70
CA GLY A 64 32.56 -2.18 -22.70
C GLY A 64 31.80 -2.45 -21.40
N ILE A 65 32.56 -2.84 -20.38
CA ILE A 65 32.05 -3.28 -19.07
C ILE A 65 32.16 -2.15 -18.06
N TYR A 66 31.03 -1.81 -17.44
CA TYR A 66 30.95 -0.76 -16.42
C TYR A 66 30.51 -1.33 -15.07
N GLU A 67 30.99 -0.75 -13.98
CA GLU A 67 30.57 -1.10 -12.62
C GLU A 67 29.70 0.01 -12.02
N TYR A 68 28.62 -0.37 -11.33
CA TYR A 68 27.92 0.58 -10.49
C TYR A 68 28.76 0.92 -9.26
N LEU A 69 28.92 2.21 -8.97
CA LEU A 69 29.55 2.69 -7.72
C LEU A 69 28.56 2.88 -6.58
N ARG A 70 27.29 3.09 -6.94
CA ARG A 70 26.16 3.32 -6.05
C ARG A 70 25.06 2.32 -6.35
N MET A 71 24.17 2.07 -5.39
CA MET A 71 23.15 1.05 -5.53
C MET A 71 22.19 1.36 -6.70
N PRO A 72 22.12 0.49 -7.73
CA PRO A 72 21.24 0.70 -8.87
C PRO A 72 19.81 0.26 -8.55
N PHE A 73 18.86 0.75 -9.35
CA PHE A 73 17.51 0.18 -9.37
C PHE A 73 17.53 -1.26 -9.89
N GLY A 74 16.58 -2.08 -9.44
CA GLY A 74 16.34 -3.42 -9.97
C GLY A 74 17.02 -4.56 -9.21
N ILE A 75 17.84 -4.28 -8.19
CA ILE A 75 18.35 -5.33 -7.30
C ILE A 75 17.29 -5.77 -6.29
N LYS A 76 17.18 -7.09 -6.05
CA LYS A 76 16.14 -7.69 -5.19
C LYS A 76 16.11 -7.10 -3.78
N ASN A 77 17.28 -6.87 -3.19
CA ASN A 77 17.39 -6.50 -1.77
C ASN A 77 17.51 -4.98 -1.51
N ALA A 78 17.42 -4.13 -2.55
CA ALA A 78 17.52 -2.67 -2.37
C ALA A 78 16.46 -2.12 -1.40
N PRO A 79 15.16 -2.44 -1.54
CA PRO A 79 14.13 -1.94 -0.62
C PRO A 79 14.37 -2.33 0.83
N SER A 80 14.70 -3.60 1.10
CA SER A 80 14.97 -4.12 2.45
C SER A 80 16.17 -3.43 3.10
N HIS A 81 17.24 -3.26 2.34
CA HIS A 81 18.43 -2.57 2.82
C HIS A 81 18.14 -1.09 3.12
N TYR A 82 17.41 -0.42 2.22
CA TYR A 82 17.09 0.99 2.38
C TYR A 82 16.16 1.23 3.57
N GLN A 83 15.11 0.42 3.72
CA GLN A 83 14.22 0.50 4.89
C GLN A 83 15.00 0.30 6.20
N ARG A 84 15.93 -0.66 6.25
CA ARG A 84 16.78 -0.88 7.42
C ARG A 84 17.62 0.35 7.74
N MET A 85 18.28 0.90 6.73
CA MET A 85 19.09 2.11 6.87
C MET A 85 18.25 3.26 7.43
N MET A 86 17.05 3.50 6.87
CA MET A 86 16.16 4.55 7.35
C MET A 86 15.73 4.32 8.81
N ASN A 87 15.38 3.09 9.18
CA ASN A 87 15.02 2.77 10.57
C ASN A 87 16.19 3.02 11.53
N THR A 88 17.43 2.79 11.10
CA THR A 88 18.64 3.09 11.88
C THR A 88 18.90 4.59 12.01
N ILE A 89 18.54 5.40 11.02
CA ILE A 89 18.73 6.86 11.05
C ILE A 89 17.65 7.55 11.92
N PHE A 90 16.40 7.07 11.86
CA PHE A 90 15.25 7.67 12.53
C PHE A 90 14.63 6.80 13.65
N PRO A 91 15.40 6.14 14.52
CA PRO A 91 14.84 5.20 15.49
C PRO A 91 13.91 5.89 16.48
N THR A 92 14.30 7.08 16.94
CA THR A 92 13.55 7.89 17.91
C THR A 92 12.22 8.37 17.32
N GLU A 93 12.25 8.96 16.13
CA GLU A 93 11.07 9.53 15.47
C GLU A 93 10.05 8.45 15.10
N LEU A 94 10.53 7.26 14.69
CA LEU A 94 9.68 6.09 14.48
C LEU A 94 9.06 5.58 15.78
N SER A 95 9.83 5.54 16.88
CA SER A 95 9.34 5.09 18.19
C SER A 95 8.30 6.02 18.80
N GLU A 96 8.42 7.33 18.54
CA GLU A 96 7.45 8.35 18.97
C GLU A 96 6.17 8.33 18.11
N GLY A 97 6.13 7.58 17.01
CA GLY A 97 4.92 7.27 16.24
C GLY A 97 4.36 8.40 15.37
N TRP A 98 5.05 9.54 15.27
CA TRP A 98 4.62 10.66 14.42
C TRP A 98 5.40 10.78 13.11
N CYS A 99 6.50 10.02 12.97
CA CYS A 99 7.25 9.90 11.74
C CYS A 99 7.03 8.51 11.16
N ILE A 100 6.76 8.48 9.86
CA ILE A 100 6.49 7.29 9.09
C ILE A 100 7.53 7.22 7.99
N ILE A 101 8.19 6.08 7.86
CA ILE A 101 9.17 5.88 6.79
C ILE A 101 8.83 4.63 5.98
N PHE A 102 8.68 4.83 4.68
CA PHE A 102 8.46 3.78 3.72
C PHE A 102 9.48 3.88 2.61
N ILE A 103 10.55 3.07 2.70
CA ILE A 103 11.68 3.08 1.78
C ILE A 103 12.23 4.52 1.64
N ASP A 104 12.01 5.19 0.49
CA ASP A 104 12.55 6.51 0.17
C ASP A 104 11.64 7.66 0.66
N ASP A 105 10.42 7.35 1.12
CA ASP A 105 9.42 8.33 1.57
C ASP A 105 9.48 8.52 3.09
N ILE A 106 9.57 9.78 3.52
CA ILE A 106 9.49 10.22 4.92
C ILE A 106 8.21 11.04 5.08
N ILE A 107 7.35 10.66 6.00
CA ILE A 107 6.08 11.33 6.30
C ILE A 107 6.11 11.79 7.76
N ILE A 108 5.81 13.06 7.99
CA ILE A 108 5.81 13.71 9.29
C ILE A 108 4.39 14.18 9.59
N CYS A 109 3.90 13.89 10.79
CA CYS A 109 2.52 14.14 11.17
C CYS A 109 2.45 14.92 12.46
N SER A 110 1.51 15.87 12.57
CA SER A 110 1.33 16.68 13.78
C SER A 110 -0.09 17.19 13.92
N ASP A 111 -0.49 17.47 15.15
CA ASP A 111 -1.82 17.99 15.52
C ASP A 111 -1.88 19.52 15.60
N SER A 112 -0.72 20.18 15.66
CA SER A 112 -0.57 21.62 15.80
C SER A 112 0.63 22.11 14.99
N TRP A 113 0.57 23.37 14.57
CA TRP A 113 1.58 23.98 13.71
C TRP A 113 2.96 24.07 14.38
N SER A 114 3.00 24.48 15.64
CA SER A 114 4.24 24.60 16.42
C SER A 114 4.96 23.26 16.55
N LEU A 115 4.22 22.20 16.90
CA LEU A 115 4.75 20.84 16.98
C LEU A 115 5.21 20.33 15.62
N HIS A 116 4.51 20.71 14.54
CA HIS A 116 4.90 20.34 13.18
C HIS A 116 6.26 20.92 12.79
N LEU A 117 6.48 22.20 13.08
CA LEU A 117 7.77 22.85 12.81
C LEU A 117 8.91 22.23 13.62
N GLU A 118 8.67 21.89 14.89
CA GLU A 118 9.66 21.19 15.72
C GLU A 118 10.03 19.82 15.13
N ARG A 119 9.03 19.00 14.81
CA ARG A 119 9.22 17.67 14.20
C ARG A 119 9.91 17.75 12.85
N LEU A 120 9.52 18.71 12.01
CA LEU A 120 10.14 18.97 10.72
C LEU A 120 11.61 19.36 10.88
N ALA A 121 11.93 20.26 11.82
CA ALA A 121 13.30 20.65 12.11
C ALA A 121 14.15 19.45 12.55
N ARG A 122 13.63 18.60 13.45
CA ARG A 122 14.30 17.35 13.88
C ARG A 122 14.63 16.45 12.70
N VAL A 123 13.67 16.20 11.80
CA VAL A 123 13.89 15.36 10.63
C VAL A 123 14.92 15.99 9.68
N LEU A 124 14.81 17.29 9.39
CA LEU A 124 15.75 17.99 8.52
C LEU A 124 17.18 18.01 9.08
N HIS A 125 17.34 18.16 10.39
CA HIS A 125 18.65 18.06 11.06
C HIS A 125 19.28 16.69 10.85
N LYS A 126 18.53 15.60 11.07
CA LYS A 126 19.02 14.24 10.83
C LYS A 126 19.38 14.00 9.37
N VAL A 127 18.51 14.42 8.45
CA VAL A 127 18.76 14.33 6.99
C VAL A 127 20.07 15.03 6.62
N ALA A 128 20.31 16.23 7.17
CA ALA A 128 21.53 16.99 6.94
C ALA A 128 22.78 16.30 7.54
N GLU A 129 22.67 15.77 8.76
CA GLU A 129 23.74 15.04 9.46
C GLU A 129 24.22 13.82 8.64
N VAL A 130 23.27 13.03 8.13
CA VAL A 130 23.58 11.85 7.30
C VAL A 130 23.86 12.20 5.83
N LYS A 131 23.84 13.49 5.48
CA LYS A 131 24.06 14.01 4.11
C LYS A 131 23.10 13.40 3.08
N MET A 132 21.89 13.06 3.51
CA MET A 132 20.85 12.54 2.63
C MET A 132 20.27 13.67 1.79
N LYS A 133 20.17 13.44 0.48
CA LYS A 133 19.61 14.42 -0.45
C LYS A 133 18.11 14.18 -0.61
N ILE A 134 17.34 15.25 -0.48
CA ILE A 134 15.89 15.24 -0.60
C ILE A 134 15.48 15.94 -1.91
N SER A 135 14.48 15.41 -2.59
CA SER A 135 13.95 15.97 -3.83
C SER A 135 12.92 17.05 -3.54
N LEU A 136 13.34 18.31 -3.44
CA LEU A 136 12.44 19.43 -3.10
C LEU A 136 11.19 19.49 -4.01
N LYS A 137 11.36 19.23 -5.32
CA LYS A 137 10.25 19.21 -6.30
C LYS A 137 9.16 18.18 -6.01
N LYS A 138 9.47 17.14 -5.24
CA LYS A 138 8.55 16.07 -4.85
C LYS A 138 8.15 16.15 -3.38
N CYS A 139 8.75 17.07 -2.64
CA CYS A 139 8.39 17.30 -1.26
C CYS A 139 7.14 18.15 -1.18
N ASN A 140 6.35 17.87 -0.17
CA ASN A 140 5.13 18.57 0.10
C ASN A 140 5.15 18.92 1.59
N PHE A 141 5.24 20.20 1.91
CA PHE A 141 5.34 20.66 3.29
C PHE A 141 4.00 21.17 3.78
N SER A 142 3.65 20.80 5.01
CA SER A 142 2.68 21.53 5.81
C SER A 142 1.28 21.63 5.21
N PHE A 143 0.85 20.58 4.51
CA PHE A 143 -0.49 20.54 3.94
C PHE A 143 -1.51 20.08 4.98
N GLU A 144 -2.66 20.74 5.00
CA GLU A 144 -3.87 20.26 5.70
C GLU A 144 -4.51 19.09 4.93
N GLU A 145 -4.26 19.01 3.61
CA GLU A 145 -4.63 17.89 2.76
C GLU A 145 -3.52 17.57 1.77
N LEU A 146 -2.84 16.42 1.93
CA LEU A 146 -1.99 15.94 0.84
C LEU A 146 -1.84 14.44 0.82
N LYS A 147 -1.91 13.89 -0.40
CA LYS A 147 -1.82 12.47 -0.73
C LYS A 147 -0.42 11.88 -0.43
N PRO A 148 -0.22 11.05 0.62
CA PRO A 148 1.01 10.31 0.82
C PRO A 148 0.83 8.90 0.21
N LEU A 149 1.86 8.39 -0.47
CA LEU A 149 1.92 6.99 -0.95
C LEU A 149 0.85 6.56 -1.98
N GLY A 150 0.20 7.50 -2.67
CA GLY A 150 -0.90 7.20 -3.58
C GLY A 150 -2.19 6.81 -2.84
N HIS A 151 -2.41 7.43 -1.68
CA HIS A 151 -3.68 7.53 -0.99
C HIS A 151 -3.90 9.00 -0.70
N ILE A 152 -5.08 9.55 -1.01
CA ILE A 152 -5.42 10.91 -0.62
C ILE A 152 -5.49 10.91 0.89
N VAL A 153 -4.70 11.74 1.58
CA VAL A 153 -4.86 12.01 3.02
C VAL A 153 -5.14 13.50 3.14
N SER A 154 -6.38 13.84 2.84
CA SER A 154 -7.08 14.91 3.56
C SER A 154 -7.42 14.34 4.92
N GLY A 155 -7.39 15.15 5.98
CA GLY A 155 -7.63 14.78 7.39
C GLY A 155 -8.94 14.02 7.71
N LEU A 156 -9.68 13.55 6.71
CA LEU A 156 -10.92 12.80 6.80
C LEU A 156 -11.07 11.62 5.83
N SER A 157 -10.04 11.19 5.07
CA SER A 157 -10.25 10.00 4.23
C SER A 157 -9.01 9.23 3.81
N LEU A 158 -9.03 7.91 4.02
CA LEU A 158 -8.21 6.88 3.36
C LEU A 158 -8.67 6.72 1.90
N GLY A 159 -8.65 7.82 1.15
CA GLY A 159 -9.21 7.88 -0.18
C GLY A 159 -8.29 7.23 -1.20
N ILE A 160 -8.78 6.16 -1.82
CA ILE A 160 -8.20 5.56 -3.00
C ILE A 160 -7.69 6.67 -3.95
N ASP A 161 -6.41 6.65 -4.36
CA ASP A 161 -5.91 7.65 -5.29
C ASP A 161 -6.68 7.56 -6.60
N LYS A 162 -7.58 8.54 -6.80
CA LYS A 162 -8.43 8.67 -7.97
C LYS A 162 -7.63 8.62 -9.27
N ASN A 163 -6.36 9.04 -9.27
CA ASN A 163 -5.50 8.97 -10.44
C ASN A 163 -5.05 7.53 -10.75
N LYS A 164 -4.61 6.77 -9.73
CA LYS A 164 -4.27 5.33 -9.89
C LYS A 164 -5.48 4.49 -10.25
N VAL A 165 -6.65 4.80 -9.69
CA VAL A 165 -7.90 4.14 -10.10
C VAL A 165 -8.27 4.52 -11.53
N ALA A 166 -8.15 5.80 -11.91
CA ALA A 166 -8.41 6.22 -13.29
C ALA A 166 -7.52 5.47 -14.29
N GLU A 167 -6.24 5.25 -14.00
CA GLU A 167 -5.35 4.46 -14.86
C GLU A 167 -5.84 3.01 -15.03
N VAL A 168 -6.34 2.37 -13.98
CA VAL A 168 -6.91 1.01 -14.07
C VAL A 168 -8.27 1.01 -14.75
N LEU A 169 -9.05 2.08 -14.59
CA LEU A 169 -10.28 2.30 -15.33
C LEU A 169 -10.02 2.58 -16.82
N LEU A 170 -8.84 3.02 -17.22
CA LEU A 170 -8.53 3.25 -18.64
C LEU A 170 -7.94 2.02 -19.34
N LYS A 171 -7.52 1.00 -18.57
CA LYS A 171 -6.94 -0.21 -19.14
C LYS A 171 -7.98 -1.05 -19.88
N PRO A 172 -7.61 -1.63 -21.04
CA PRO A 172 -8.45 -2.59 -21.73
C PRO A 172 -8.69 -3.82 -20.85
N ILE A 173 -9.75 -4.57 -21.16
CA ILE A 173 -10.04 -5.84 -20.50
C ILE A 173 -8.83 -6.78 -20.66
N PRO A 174 -8.37 -7.45 -19.59
CA PRO A 174 -7.24 -8.37 -19.66
C PRO A 174 -7.43 -9.45 -20.73
N GLN A 175 -6.39 -9.67 -21.54
CA GLN A 175 -6.40 -10.63 -22.65
C GLN A 175 -5.70 -11.95 -22.30
N ASN A 176 -5.05 -12.02 -21.13
CA ASN A 176 -4.37 -13.23 -20.67
C ASN A 176 -4.33 -13.30 -19.13
N LYS A 177 -3.95 -14.47 -18.61
CA LYS A 177 -3.84 -14.72 -17.16
C LYS A 177 -2.90 -13.74 -16.46
N LYS A 178 -1.80 -13.34 -17.11
CA LYS A 178 -0.80 -12.43 -16.51
C LYS A 178 -1.39 -11.04 -16.29
N GLU A 179 -2.11 -10.52 -17.27
CA GLU A 179 -2.84 -9.25 -17.16
C GLU A 179 -3.96 -9.34 -16.13
N MET A 180 -4.70 -10.45 -16.08
CA MET A 180 -5.76 -10.64 -15.09
C MET A 180 -5.20 -10.70 -13.66
N MET A 181 -4.10 -11.41 -13.44
CA MET A 181 -3.40 -11.43 -12.15
C MET A 181 -2.88 -10.04 -11.75
N SER A 182 -2.40 -9.26 -12.71
CA SER A 182 -1.98 -7.86 -12.48
C SER A 182 -3.16 -6.99 -12.05
N PHE A 183 -4.31 -7.11 -12.74
CA PHE A 183 -5.55 -6.43 -12.37
C PHE A 183 -6.04 -6.85 -10.98
N LEU A 184 -6.10 -8.15 -10.69
CA LEU A 184 -6.53 -8.65 -9.38
C LEU A 184 -5.57 -8.24 -8.26
N GLY A 185 -4.27 -8.23 -8.52
CA GLY A 185 -3.27 -7.72 -7.57
C GLY A 185 -3.51 -6.26 -7.21
N PHE A 186 -3.76 -5.41 -8.21
CA PHE A 186 -4.09 -4.01 -7.99
C PHE A 186 -5.41 -3.83 -7.26
N THR A 187 -6.49 -4.47 -7.71
CA THR A 187 -7.83 -4.27 -7.12
C THR A 187 -7.93 -4.87 -5.72
N SER A 188 -7.20 -5.96 -5.44
CA SER A 188 -7.08 -6.57 -4.11
C SER A 188 -6.41 -5.65 -3.09
N TYR A 189 -5.48 -4.78 -3.52
CA TYR A 189 -4.90 -3.75 -2.66
C TYR A 189 -5.98 -2.84 -2.06
N TYR A 190 -7.03 -2.55 -2.85
CA TYR A 190 -8.16 -1.69 -2.46
C TYR A 190 -9.40 -2.45 -1.98
N ARG A 191 -9.32 -3.77 -1.75
CA ARG A 191 -10.48 -4.60 -1.38
C ARG A 191 -11.25 -4.13 -0.15
N GLN A 192 -10.59 -3.46 0.80
CA GLN A 192 -11.21 -2.93 2.02
C GLN A 192 -12.16 -1.75 1.78
N HIS A 193 -12.14 -1.17 0.58
CA HIS A 193 -13.03 -0.11 0.15
C HIS A 193 -14.23 -0.64 -0.66
N SER A 194 -14.24 -1.94 -0.96
CA SER A 194 -15.28 -2.59 -1.77
C SER A 194 -15.98 -3.64 -0.94
N LYS A 195 -17.27 -3.41 -0.67
CA LYS A 195 -18.15 -4.46 -0.16
C LYS A 195 -18.12 -5.67 -1.08
N ASP A 196 -18.12 -6.87 -0.49
CA ASP A 196 -18.19 -8.17 -1.19
C ASP A 196 -17.11 -8.42 -2.26
N PHE A 197 -15.93 -7.78 -2.14
CA PHE A 197 -14.83 -7.91 -3.11
C PHE A 197 -14.47 -9.37 -3.42
N ALA A 198 -14.35 -10.22 -2.39
CA ALA A 198 -13.99 -11.63 -2.56
C ALA A 198 -15.01 -12.40 -3.43
N PHE A 199 -16.29 -12.02 -3.36
CA PHE A 199 -17.34 -12.60 -4.20
C PHE A 199 -17.22 -12.12 -5.64
N LEU A 200 -17.12 -10.80 -5.84
CA LEU A 200 -16.98 -10.20 -7.17
C LEU A 200 -15.76 -10.75 -7.91
N ALA A 201 -14.65 -10.97 -7.20
CA ALA A 201 -13.40 -11.45 -7.79
C ALA A 201 -13.35 -12.98 -7.97
N LYS A 202 -14.34 -13.77 -7.49
CA LYS A 202 -14.29 -15.24 -7.46
C LYS A 202 -14.04 -15.86 -8.84
N SER A 203 -14.86 -15.49 -9.83
CA SER A 203 -14.74 -16.02 -11.19
C SER A 203 -13.45 -15.55 -11.89
N LEU A 204 -12.92 -14.39 -11.50
CA LEU A 204 -11.68 -13.82 -12.03
C LEU A 204 -10.43 -14.49 -11.43
N TYR A 205 -10.45 -14.88 -10.15
CA TYR A 205 -9.38 -15.68 -9.56
C TYR A 205 -9.34 -17.07 -10.21
N ARG A 206 -10.50 -17.69 -10.45
CA ARG A 206 -10.59 -19.03 -11.07
C ARG A 206 -9.95 -19.09 -12.46
N ILE A 207 -10.05 -18.05 -13.28
CA ILE A 207 -9.37 -18.03 -14.60
C ILE A 207 -7.86 -17.90 -14.53
N CYS A 208 -7.33 -17.46 -13.39
CA CYS A 208 -5.89 -17.37 -13.17
C CYS A 208 -5.27 -18.74 -12.86
N ASP A 209 -6.08 -19.76 -12.51
CA ASP A 209 -5.59 -21.10 -12.23
C ASP A 209 -4.90 -21.71 -13.45
N GLN A 210 -3.78 -22.41 -13.24
CA GLN A 210 -3.00 -23.00 -14.33
C GLN A 210 -3.84 -23.96 -15.19
N LYS A 211 -4.74 -24.72 -14.57
CA LYS A 211 -5.60 -25.73 -15.20
C LYS A 211 -6.80 -25.16 -15.96
N THR A 212 -7.13 -23.88 -15.77
CA THR A 212 -8.33 -23.26 -16.36
C THR A 212 -8.00 -22.55 -17.66
N ILE A 213 -8.81 -22.72 -18.70
CA ILE A 213 -8.65 -21.99 -19.96
C ILE A 213 -8.99 -20.52 -19.71
N PHE A 214 -8.17 -19.62 -20.26
CA PHE A 214 -8.43 -18.19 -20.15
C PHE A 214 -9.54 -17.80 -21.12
N GLU A 215 -10.70 -17.42 -20.58
CA GLU A 215 -11.85 -17.01 -21.36
C GLU A 215 -12.63 -15.92 -20.61
N MET A 216 -12.88 -14.78 -21.25
CA MET A 216 -13.68 -13.71 -20.66
C MET A 216 -15.16 -13.92 -20.99
N THR A 217 -15.80 -14.86 -20.30
CA THR A 217 -17.24 -15.10 -20.40
C THR A 217 -18.04 -13.86 -19.97
N GLN A 218 -19.32 -13.80 -20.36
CA GLN A 218 -20.20 -12.68 -20.00
C GLN A 218 -20.31 -12.47 -18.48
N GLU A 219 -20.27 -13.56 -17.70
CA GLU A 219 -20.22 -13.52 -16.23
C GLU A 219 -18.95 -12.81 -15.73
N ARG A 220 -17.77 -13.16 -16.30
CA ARG A 220 -16.48 -12.59 -15.91
C ARG A 220 -16.34 -11.14 -16.33
N ILE A 221 -16.87 -10.77 -17.49
CA ILE A 221 -16.94 -9.37 -17.93
C ILE A 221 -17.80 -8.56 -16.95
N LYS A 222 -18.99 -9.07 -16.56
CA LYS A 222 -19.83 -8.42 -15.54
C LYS A 222 -19.11 -8.28 -14.20
N ALA A 223 -18.38 -9.31 -13.76
CA ALA A 223 -17.59 -9.27 -12.54
C ALA A 223 -16.48 -8.20 -12.60
N TYR A 224 -15.74 -8.16 -13.71
CA TYR A 224 -14.70 -7.17 -13.99
C TYR A 224 -15.24 -5.73 -13.92
N GLU A 225 -16.35 -5.46 -14.60
CA GLU A 225 -16.99 -4.14 -14.58
C GLU A 225 -17.56 -3.77 -13.21
N LYS A 226 -18.11 -4.73 -12.45
CA LYS A 226 -18.56 -4.49 -11.07
C LYS A 226 -17.42 -4.07 -10.16
N ILE A 227 -16.25 -4.72 -10.26
CA ILE A 227 -15.07 -4.34 -9.47
C ILE A 227 -14.58 -2.94 -9.86
N ARG A 228 -14.53 -2.64 -11.16
CA ARG A 228 -14.18 -1.29 -11.65
C ARG A 228 -15.13 -0.23 -11.13
N LYS A 229 -16.44 -0.48 -11.21
CA LYS A 229 -17.47 0.42 -10.69
C LYS A 229 -17.33 0.61 -9.19
N ALA A 230 -17.15 -0.48 -8.43
CA ALA A 230 -16.95 -0.43 -6.99
C ALA A 230 -15.71 0.40 -6.60
N LEU A 231 -14.60 0.32 -7.34
CA LEU A 231 -13.42 1.16 -7.10
C LEU A 231 -13.63 2.63 -7.46
N ARG A 232 -14.48 2.92 -8.45
CA ARG A 232 -14.83 4.28 -8.86
C ARG A 232 -15.76 4.96 -7.86
N GLU A 233 -16.75 4.23 -7.37
CA GLU A 233 -17.83 4.72 -6.51
C GLU A 233 -17.57 4.44 -5.03
N ALA A 234 -16.44 3.82 -4.69
CA ALA A 234 -16.12 3.46 -3.32
C ALA A 234 -16.25 4.69 -2.40
N PRO A 235 -17.13 4.63 -1.39
CA PRO A 235 -17.17 5.67 -0.38
C PRO A 235 -15.81 5.71 0.33
N LEU A 236 -15.39 6.91 0.69
CA LEU A 236 -14.18 7.11 1.47
C LEU A 236 -14.41 6.49 2.85
N PRO A 237 -13.63 5.48 3.27
CA PRO A 237 -13.77 4.95 4.61
C PRO A 237 -13.34 6.00 5.64
N LEU A 238 -13.98 5.96 6.80
CA LEU A 238 -13.59 6.73 7.96
C LEU A 238 -12.22 6.25 8.47
N MET A 239 -11.39 7.20 8.88
CA MET A 239 -10.15 6.90 9.59
C MET A 239 -10.51 6.30 10.97
N PRO A 240 -9.89 5.21 11.40
CA PRO A 240 -10.18 4.65 12.72
C PRO A 240 -9.75 5.64 13.82
N ASP A 241 -10.66 5.93 14.75
CA ASP A 241 -10.32 6.53 16.04
C ASP A 241 -10.38 5.47 17.14
N TRP A 242 -9.23 5.19 17.73
CA TRP A 242 -9.10 4.16 18.77
C TRP A 242 -9.77 4.54 20.09
N ASN A 243 -10.20 5.80 20.26
CA ASN A 243 -10.86 6.28 21.47
C ASN A 243 -12.38 6.10 21.45
N ILE A 244 -12.97 5.69 20.31
CA ILE A 244 -14.41 5.47 20.17
C ILE A 244 -14.70 4.00 19.83
N PRO A 245 -15.84 3.45 20.27
CA PRO A 245 -16.19 2.06 20.02
C PRO A 245 -16.41 1.79 18.53
N PHE A 246 -15.97 0.62 18.09
CA PHE A 246 -16.27 0.11 16.75
C PHE A 246 -17.61 -0.62 16.73
N LYS A 247 -18.32 -0.52 15.61
CA LYS A 247 -19.47 -1.37 15.28
C LYS A 247 -19.03 -2.40 14.27
N PHE A 248 -19.22 -3.68 14.57
CA PHE A 248 -18.86 -4.76 13.67
C PHE A 248 -20.11 -5.43 13.13
N TYR A 249 -20.33 -5.29 11.83
CA TYR A 249 -21.41 -5.98 11.12
C TYR A 249 -20.83 -7.20 10.43
N ILE A 250 -21.50 -8.33 10.57
CA ILE A 250 -21.16 -9.58 9.90
C ILE A 250 -22.37 -10.06 9.09
N ASP A 251 -22.10 -10.76 8.01
CA ASP A 251 -23.09 -11.48 7.22
C ASP A 251 -22.42 -12.72 6.61
N ALA A 252 -22.98 -13.89 6.85
CA ALA A 252 -22.52 -15.13 6.26
C ALA A 252 -23.63 -15.81 5.45
N CYS A 253 -23.26 -16.37 4.31
CA CYS A 253 -24.10 -17.35 3.62
C CYS A 253 -23.25 -18.53 3.15
N GLY A 254 -23.87 -19.63 2.71
CA GLY A 254 -23.18 -20.90 2.43
C GLY A 254 -21.91 -20.81 1.59
N ASP A 255 -21.79 -19.80 0.72
CA ASP A 255 -20.64 -19.59 -0.15
C ASP A 255 -19.76 -18.38 0.22
N ARG A 256 -20.16 -17.53 1.18
CA ARG A 256 -19.51 -16.25 1.46
C ARG A 256 -19.55 -15.84 2.92
N SER A 257 -18.52 -15.12 3.35
CA SER A 257 -18.50 -14.39 4.61
C SER A 257 -18.06 -12.96 4.34
N GLY A 258 -18.77 -12.02 4.94
CA GLY A 258 -18.52 -10.59 4.82
C GLY A 258 -18.61 -9.92 6.16
N ALA A 259 -17.78 -8.93 6.40
CA ALA A 259 -17.91 -8.06 7.55
C ALA A 259 -17.62 -6.61 7.18
N ALA A 260 -18.22 -5.69 7.91
CA ALA A 260 -17.96 -4.27 7.81
C ALA A 260 -17.67 -3.73 9.21
N LEU A 261 -16.48 -3.17 9.37
CA LEU A 261 -16.11 -2.44 10.58
C LEU A 261 -16.51 -0.98 10.38
N HIS A 262 -17.34 -0.45 11.26
CA HIS A 262 -17.92 0.89 11.22
C HIS A 262 -17.56 1.67 12.48
N GLN A 263 -17.62 3.00 12.40
CA GLN A 263 -17.57 3.89 13.56
C GLN A 263 -18.58 5.03 13.39
N VAL A 264 -19.06 5.56 14.52
CA VAL A 264 -19.87 6.79 14.56
C VAL A 264 -18.95 7.94 14.93
N GLN A 265 -18.69 8.84 13.98
CA GLN A 265 -17.80 9.99 14.16
C GLN A 265 -18.57 11.30 13.96
N ILE A 266 -18.12 12.37 14.60
CA ILE A 266 -18.66 13.71 14.34
C ILE A 266 -18.01 14.25 13.07
N ILE A 267 -18.81 14.44 12.04
CA ILE A 267 -18.42 15.02 10.74
C ILE A 267 -19.40 16.14 10.47
N ASP A 268 -18.88 17.35 10.22
CA ASP A 268 -19.69 18.56 10.04
C ASP A 268 -20.71 18.78 11.19
N ASP A 269 -20.22 18.64 12.43
CA ASP A 269 -20.99 18.75 13.68
C ASP A 269 -22.16 17.76 13.83
N LYS A 270 -22.17 16.69 13.03
CA LYS A 270 -23.22 15.66 13.07
C LYS A 270 -22.64 14.26 13.31
N PRO A 271 -23.30 13.44 14.15
CA PRO A 271 -22.93 12.04 14.29
C PRO A 271 -23.25 11.29 12.99
N THR A 272 -22.20 10.83 12.32
CA THR A 272 -22.27 10.10 11.06
C THR A 272 -21.67 8.72 11.26
N GLU A 273 -22.45 7.67 11.02
CA GLU A 273 -21.91 6.32 10.96
C GLU A 273 -21.33 6.06 9.57
N GLY A 274 -20.09 5.59 9.53
CA GLY A 274 -19.44 5.24 8.27
C GLY A 274 -18.54 4.01 8.40
N PRO A 275 -18.23 3.36 7.25
CA PRO A 275 -17.33 2.22 7.22
C PRO A 275 -15.89 2.67 7.47
N VAL A 276 -15.19 1.99 8.36
CA VAL A 276 -13.73 2.06 8.52
C VAL A 276 -13.05 1.10 7.56
N CYS A 277 -13.58 -0.12 7.43
CA CYS A 277 -13.13 -1.07 6.41
C CYS A 277 -14.16 -2.17 6.13
N TYR A 278 -14.09 -2.74 4.93
CA TYR A 278 -14.80 -3.95 4.56
C TYR A 278 -13.86 -5.16 4.58
N ILE A 279 -14.38 -6.29 5.05
CA ILE A 279 -13.72 -7.59 5.07
C ILE A 279 -14.62 -8.53 4.27
N SER A 280 -14.03 -9.30 3.37
CA SER A 280 -14.77 -10.35 2.65
C SER A 280 -13.87 -11.55 2.44
N ARG A 281 -14.44 -12.74 2.58
CA ARG A 281 -13.73 -14.01 2.49
C ARG A 281 -14.62 -15.06 1.83
N GLN A 282 -14.01 -15.84 0.94
CA GLN A 282 -14.67 -17.02 0.39
C GLN A 282 -14.60 -18.16 1.42
N ILE A 283 -15.71 -18.88 1.54
CA ILE A 283 -15.82 -20.04 2.39
C ILE A 283 -15.04 -21.21 1.75
N LYS A 284 -14.23 -21.90 2.56
CA LYS A 284 -13.49 -23.06 2.09
C LYS A 284 -14.44 -24.24 1.89
N PRO A 285 -14.11 -25.21 1.01
CA PRO A 285 -14.92 -26.41 0.84
C PRO A 285 -15.19 -27.17 2.16
N THR A 286 -14.24 -27.14 3.10
CA THR A 286 -14.37 -27.77 4.43
C THR A 286 -15.30 -27.02 5.37
N GLU A 287 -15.54 -25.73 5.12
CA GLU A 287 -16.40 -24.86 5.93
C GLU A 287 -17.83 -24.80 5.33
N ALA A 288 -18.00 -25.14 4.05
CA ALA A 288 -19.28 -25.10 3.34
C ALA A 288 -20.33 -26.09 3.90
N SER A 289 -19.90 -27.08 4.69
CA SER A 289 -20.80 -28.02 5.37
C SER A 289 -21.31 -27.52 6.72
N TYR A 290 -20.89 -26.33 7.17
CA TYR A 290 -21.35 -25.75 8.43
C TYR A 290 -22.80 -25.29 8.32
N GLY A 291 -23.56 -25.45 9.42
CA GLY A 291 -24.89 -24.88 9.54
C GLY A 291 -24.85 -23.35 9.59
N GLU A 292 -25.98 -22.69 9.32
CA GLU A 292 -26.07 -21.22 9.21
C GLU A 292 -25.50 -20.51 10.45
N SER A 293 -25.85 -20.95 11.66
CA SER A 293 -25.31 -20.35 12.90
C SER A 293 -23.80 -20.57 13.06
N GLN A 294 -23.26 -21.70 12.60
CA GLN A 294 -21.83 -21.97 12.62
C GLN A 294 -21.07 -21.10 11.61
N MET A 295 -21.72 -20.78 10.48
CA MET A 295 -21.19 -19.87 9.46
C MET A 295 -21.13 -18.42 9.96
N GLU A 296 -22.14 -17.97 10.70
CA GLU A 296 -22.10 -16.67 11.39
C GLU A 296 -20.98 -16.62 12.42
N CYS A 297 -20.82 -17.67 13.23
CA CYS A 297 -19.68 -17.78 14.16
C CYS A 297 -18.33 -17.80 13.43
N LEU A 298 -18.22 -18.51 12.31
CA LEU A 298 -17.02 -18.52 11.48
C LEU A 298 -16.72 -17.14 10.89
N CYS A 299 -17.75 -16.34 10.58
CA CYS A 299 -17.58 -14.99 10.07
C CYS A 299 -17.00 -14.02 11.12
N LEU A 300 -17.19 -14.31 12.41
CA LEU A 300 -16.60 -13.55 13.53
C LEU A 300 -15.11 -13.85 13.75
N VAL A 301 -14.62 -15.01 13.30
CA VAL A 301 -13.25 -15.53 13.56
C VAL A 301 -12.30 -15.27 12.39
#